data_AF-A0AAN0NEA2-F1
#
_entry.id   AF-A0AAN0NEA2-F1
#
_cell.length_a   1.000
_cell.length_b   1.000
_cell.length_c   1.000
_cell.angle_alpha   90.00
_cell.angle_beta   90.00
_cell.angle_gamma   90.00
#
_symmetry.space_group_name_H-M   'P 1'
#
loop_
_entity.id
_entity.type
_entity.pdbx_description
1 polymer ?
#
loop_
_entity_poly.entity_id
_entity_poly.type
_entity_poly.pdbx_seq_one_letter_code
_entity_poly.pdbx_strand_id
1 'polypeptide(L)' 'MNNYSRETKDEIIRLHLKEGRTIKSLTQEYHLGSGTLQYWLRELRKECQNNPYIEEVTLSFEESKRLILEIRELKKENEF' A
#
# COMPACT_ATOMS: atom_id res chain seq x y z
N MET A 1 -6.85 3.83 27.66
CA MET A 1 -6.37 3.74 26.27
C MET A 1 -7.54 4.10 25.37
N ASN A 2 -7.46 5.18 24.60
CA ASN A 2 -8.55 5.57 23.69
C ASN A 2 -8.75 4.47 22.65
N ASN A 3 -9.88 3.77 22.75
CA ASN A 3 -10.30 2.76 21.78
C ASN A 3 -10.89 3.48 20.57
N TYR A 4 -10.05 3.92 19.65
CA TYR A 4 -10.54 4.30 18.32
C TYR A 4 -11.14 3.06 17.67
N SER A 5 -12.34 3.20 17.07
CA SER A 5 -12.94 2.10 16.35
C SER A 5 -12.05 1.72 15.17
N ARG A 6 -12.07 0.43 14.81
CA ARG A 6 -11.34 -0.07 13.63
C ARG A 6 -11.76 0.69 12.38
N GLU A 7 -13.05 1.00 12.26
CA GLU A 7 -13.62 1.77 11.16
C GLU A 7 -12.99 3.17 11.05
N THR A 8 -12.87 3.92 12.15
CA THR A 8 -12.23 5.24 12.16
C THR A 8 -10.74 5.14 11.78
N LYS A 9 -10.03 4.13 12.29
CA LYS A 9 -8.62 3.90 11.93
C LYS A 9 -8.48 3.65 10.42
N ASP A 10 -9.31 2.78 9.86
CA ASP A 10 -9.25 2.38 8.46
C ASP A 10 -9.63 3.55 7.54
N GLU A 11 -10.64 4.35 7.93
CA GLU A 11 -11.02 5.57 7.22
C GLU A 11 -9.87 6.59 7.15
N ILE A 12 -9.23 6.88 8.29
CA ILE A 12 -8.14 7.88 8.34
C ILE A 12 -6.92 7.41 7.56
N ILE A 13 -6.59 6.12 7.62
CA ILE A 13 -5.55 5.51 6.79
C ILE A 13 -5.90 5.65 5.30
N ARG A 14 -7.15 5.37 4.91
CA ARG A 14 -7.62 5.52 3.53
C ARG A 14 -7.50 6.97 3.04
N LEU A 15 -7.92 7.95 3.84
CA LEU A 15 -7.80 9.38 3.52
C LEU A 15 -6.33 9.79 3.30
N HIS A 16 -5.41 9.28 4.10
CA HIS A 16 -3.98 9.56 3.92
C HIS A 16 -3.42 8.90 2.64
N LEU A 17 -3.67 7.61 2.45
CA LEU A 17 -3.03 6.82 1.38
C LEU A 17 -3.69 6.98 0.00
N LYS A 18 -5.01 7.19 -0.05
CA LYS A 18 -5.77 7.30 -1.31
C LYS A 18 -6.02 8.74 -1.71
N GLU A 19 -6.35 9.61 -0.75
CA GLU A 19 -6.70 11.00 -1.03
C GLU A 19 -5.53 11.96 -0.78
N GLY A 20 -4.39 11.47 -0.30
CA GLY A 20 -3.17 12.24 -0.12
C GLY A 20 -3.25 13.29 1.00
N ARG A 21 -4.23 13.18 1.90
CA ARG A 21 -4.40 14.14 3.01
C ARG A 21 -3.19 14.09 3.95
N THR A 22 -2.77 15.24 4.46
CA THR A 22 -1.59 15.30 5.35
C THR A 22 -1.89 14.75 6.74
N ILE A 23 -0.90 14.14 7.38
CA ILE A 23 -1.00 13.63 8.76
C ILE A 23 -1.49 14.73 9.70
N LYS A 24 -0.93 15.94 9.58
CA LYS A 24 -1.30 17.10 10.41
C LYS A 24 -2.79 17.45 10.29
N SER A 25 -3.30 17.51 9.06
CA SER A 25 -4.72 17.83 8.79
C SER A 25 -5.64 16.78 9.41
N LEU A 26 -5.32 15.50 9.23
CA LEU A 26 -6.11 14.39 9.79
C LEU A 26 -6.03 14.33 11.33
N THR A 27 -4.85 14.55 11.91
CA THR A 27 -4.70 14.55 13.38
C THR A 27 -5.47 15.70 14.02
N GLN A 28 -5.57 16.85 13.36
CA GLN A 28 -6.32 18.00 13.87
C GLN A 28 -7.84 17.79 13.75
N GLU A 29 -8.32 17.28 12.61
CA GLU A 29 -9.76 17.04 12.38
C GLU A 29 -10.31 15.93 13.26
N TYR A 30 -9.58 14.82 13.38
CA TYR A 30 -10.00 13.65 14.15
C TYR A 30 -9.51 13.69 15.61
N HIS A 31 -8.94 14.82 16.05
CA HIS A 31 -8.46 15.04 17.41
C HIS A 31 -7.50 13.94 17.90
N LEU A 32 -6.65 13.46 17.00
CA LEU A 32 -5.68 12.41 17.28
C LEU A 32 -4.43 12.98 17.96
N GLY A 33 -3.77 12.14 18.75
CA GLY A 33 -2.42 12.44 19.22
C GLY A 33 -1.46 12.57 18.03
N SER A 34 -0.47 13.46 18.14
CA SER A 34 0.51 13.76 17.09
C SER A 34 1.25 12.52 16.54
N GLY A 35 1.40 11.47 17.35
CA GLY A 35 2.02 10.21 16.95
C GLY A 35 1.04 9.07 16.61
N THR A 36 -0.27 9.23 16.83
CA THR A 36 -1.24 8.13 16.68
C THR A 36 -1.35 7.67 15.22
N LEU A 37 -1.51 8.61 14.28
CA LEU A 37 -1.59 8.27 12.87
C LEU A 37 -0.27 7.71 12.34
N GLN A 38 0.86 8.25 12.79
CA GLN A 38 2.18 7.69 12.44
C GLN A 38 2.35 6.25 12.94
N TYR A 39 1.89 5.96 14.16
CA TYR A 39 1.88 4.61 14.72
C TYR A 39 1.05 3.65 13.87
N TRP A 40 -0.18 4.03 13.51
CA TRP A 40 -1.04 3.19 12.67
C TRP A 40 -0.45 2.89 11.30
N LEU A 41 0.15 3.89 10.65
CA LEU A 41 0.82 3.71 9.36
C LEU A 41 2.04 2.78 9.46
N ARG A 42 2.77 2.85 10.57
CA ARG A 42 3.91 1.96 10.82
C ARG A 42 3.46 0.51 11.01
N GLU A 43 2.40 0.29 11.79
CA GLU A 43 1.87 -1.06 11.99
C GLU A 43 1.31 -1.63 10.68
N LEU A 44 0.56 -0.83 9.92
CA LEU A 44 0.07 -1.23 8.60
C LEU A 44 1.22 -1.62 7.66
N ARG A 45 2.32 -0.85 7.63
CA ARG A 45 3.48 -1.18 6.80
C ARG A 45 4.10 -2.53 7.19
N LYS A 46 4.22 -2.82 8.49
CA LYS A 46 4.74 -4.12 8.95
C LYS A 46 3.81 -5.26 8.56
N GLU A 47 2.49 -5.07 8.70
CA GLU A 47 1.49 -6.05 8.29
C GLU A 47 1.56 -6.32 6.78
N CYS A 48 1.74 -5.30 5.95
CA CYS A 48 1.91 -5.46 4.50
C CYS A 48 3.22 -6.16 4.13
N GLN A 49 4.33 -5.85 4.81
CA GLN A 49 5.65 -6.43 4.51
C GLN A 49 5.72 -7.92 4.84
N ASN A 50 5.02 -8.36 5.88
CA ASN A 50 5.02 -9.76 6.31
C ASN A 50 3.84 -10.56 5.73
N ASN A 51 3.16 -10.04 4.69
CA ASN A 51 2.03 -10.72 4.09
C ASN A 51 2.50 -11.62 2.93
N PRO A 52 2.55 -12.96 3.10
CA PRO A 52 3.04 -13.88 2.08
C PRO A 52 2.22 -13.82 0.79
N TYR A 53 0.93 -13.45 0.87
CA TYR A 53 0.10 -13.24 -0.31
C TYR A 53 0.57 -12.03 -1.13
N ILE A 54 0.97 -10.94 -0.47
CA ILE A 54 1.49 -9.75 -1.17
C ILE A 54 2.84 -10.07 -1.83
N GLU A 55 3.69 -10.85 -1.16
CA GLU A 55 4.96 -11.33 -1.72
C GLU A 55 4.73 -12.20 -2.97
N GLU A 56 3.87 -13.22 -2.88
CA GLU A 56 3.52 -14.12 -3.99
C GLU A 56 2.95 -13.34 -5.19
N VAL A 57 2.01 -12.43 -4.94
CA VAL A 57 1.41 -11.59 -6.00
C VAL A 57 2.46 -10.68 -6.64
N THR A 58 3.38 -10.13 -5.85
CA THR A 58 4.45 -9.26 -6.37
C THR A 58 5.39 -10.04 -7.29
N LEU A 59 5.83 -11.23 -6.86
CA LEU A 59 6.67 -12.12 -7.66
C LEU A 59 5.98 -12.53 -8.97
N SER A 60 4.71 -12.97 -8.89
CA SER A 60 3.91 -13.36 -10.06
C SER A 60 3.75 -12.23 -11.07
N PHE A 61 3.57 -10.99 -10.59
CA PHE A 61 3.47 -9.81 -11.45
C PHE A 61 4.80 -9.47 -12.15
N GLU A 62 5.92 -9.61 -11.45
CA GLU A 62 7.25 -9.42 -12.03
C GLU A 62 7.56 -10.46 -13.11
N GLU A 63 7.24 -11.73 -12.85
CA GLU A 63 7.37 -12.81 -13.85
C GLU A 63 6.49 -12.54 -15.08
N SER A 64 5.24 -12.15 -14.87
CA SER A 64 4.33 -11.80 -15.96
C SER A 64 4.87 -10.66 -16.84
N LYS A 65 5.45 -9.62 -16.23
CA LYS A 65 6.11 -8.53 -16.97
C LYS A 65 7.29 -9.02 -17.79
N ARG A 66 8.13 -9.88 -17.21
CA ARG A 66 9.30 -10.44 -17.88
C ARG A 66 8.88 -11.26 -19.11
N LEU A 67 7.87 -12.12 -18.95
CA LEU A 67 7.33 -12.92 -20.06
C LEU A 67 6.74 -12.06 -21.18
N ILE A 68 6.04 -10.97 -20.84
CA ILE A 68 5.51 -10.02 -21.84
C ILE A 68 6.64 -9.39 -22.66
N LEU A 69 7.76 -9.02 -22.02
CA LEU A 69 8.92 -8.46 -22.70
C LEU A 69 9.58 -9.48 -23.63
N GLU A 70 9.80 -10.71 -23.14
CA GLU A 70 10.40 -11.79 -23.92
C GLU A 70 9.55 -12.15 -25.15
N ILE A 71 8.23 -12.26 -25.00
CA ILE A 71 7.30 -12.48 -26.12
C ILE A 71 7.40 -11.34 -27.14
N ARG A 72 7.53 -10.09 -26.69
CA ARG A 72 7.65 -8.94 -27.57
C ARG A 72 8.95 -8.96 -28.36
N GLU A 73 10.06 -9.33 -27.73
CA GLU A 73 11.37 -9.46 -28.38
C GLU A 73 11.36 -10.59 -29.42
N LEU A 74 10.88 -11.78 -29.04
CA LEU A 74 10.76 -12.92 -29.95
C LEU A 74 9.84 -12.64 -31.15
N LYS A 75 8.74 -11.91 -30.95
CA LYS A 75 7.87 -11.48 -32.05
C LYS A 75 8.59 -10.54 -33.01
N LYS A 76 9.37 -9.60 -32.48
CA LYS A 76 10.15 -8.67 -33.30
C LYS A 76 11.23 -9.38 -34.12
N GLU A 77 11.86 -10.41 -33.55
CA GLU A 77 12.83 -11.25 -34.26
C GLU A 77 12.19 -12.10 -35.36
N ASN A 78 10.99 -12.63 -35.13
CA ASN A 78 10.24 -13.41 -36.13
C ASN A 78 9.62 -12.56 -37.25
N GLU A 79 9.52 -11.25 -37.07
CA GLU A 79 9.03 -10.30 -38.10
C GLU A 79 10.14 -9.83 -39.06
N PHE A 80 11.39 -10.30 -38.88
CA PHE A 80 12.57 -9.96 -39.69
C PHE A 80 12.98 -11.09 -40.63
#